data_AF-A0A5M8P451-F1
#
_entry.id   AF-A0A5M8P451-F1
#
_cell.length_a   1.000
_cell.length_b   1.000
_cell.length_c   1.000
_cell.angle_alpha   90.00
_cell.angle_beta   90.00
_cell.angle_gamma   90.00
#
_symmetry.space_group_name_H-M   'P 1'
#
loop_
_entity.id
_entity.type
_entity.pdbx_description
1 polymer ?
#
loop_
_entity_poly.entity_id
_entity_poly.type
_entity_poly.pdbx_seq_one_letter_code
_entity_poly.pdbx_strand_id
1 'polypeptide(L)'
;MNVDVTLTKREAEIAELLAWGAAKKEVANILYISTRTVENTTRNIYEKISIQKATELCVWWFCTRCGVSFDLSPIKKAAVSLIILFAFTHSNIINANESERYFRRTTNKNERLTARRPFRRNEVNEFDNLFN
;
A
#
# COMPACT_ATOMS: atom_id res chain seq x y z
N MET A 1 12.49 -24.49 -9.10
CA MET A 1 12.12 -23.94 -10.41
C MET A 1 13.39 -23.85 -11.25
N ASN A 2 13.42 -24.55 -12.37
CA ASN A 2 14.60 -24.61 -13.23
C ASN A 2 14.45 -23.58 -14.37
N VAL A 3 15.29 -22.55 -14.37
CA VAL A 3 15.11 -21.37 -15.24
C VAL A 3 15.63 -21.62 -16.66
N ASP A 4 16.57 -22.56 -16.81
CA ASP A 4 17.23 -22.87 -18.09
C ASP A 4 16.47 -23.91 -18.95
N VAL A 5 15.20 -24.18 -18.61
CA VAL A 5 14.40 -25.21 -19.28
C VAL A 5 13.90 -24.68 -20.62
N THR A 6 14.28 -25.36 -21.70
CA THR A 6 13.76 -25.08 -23.05
C THR A 6 12.46 -25.85 -23.29
N LEU A 7 11.34 -25.14 -23.40
CA LEU A 7 10.06 -25.72 -23.76
C LEU A 7 9.93 -25.89 -25.29
N THR A 8 9.13 -26.86 -25.72
CA THR A 8 8.75 -26.96 -27.14
C THR A 8 7.86 -25.79 -27.56
N LYS A 9 7.75 -25.51 -28.86
CA LYS A 9 6.92 -24.40 -29.39
C LYS A 9 5.49 -24.42 -28.84
N ARG A 10 4.84 -25.58 -28.84
CA ARG A 10 3.47 -25.74 -28.33
C ARG A 10 3.37 -25.56 -26.82
N GLU A 11 4.36 -26.05 -26.08
CA GLU A 11 4.41 -25.85 -24.62
C GLU A 11 4.62 -24.37 -24.27
N ALA A 12 5.45 -23.67 -25.03
CA ALA A 12 5.69 -22.24 -24.87
C ALA A 12 4.43 -21.40 -25.17
N GLU A 13 3.70 -21.71 -26.25
CA GLU A 13 2.40 -21.07 -26.57
C GLU A 13 1.39 -21.22 -25.43
N ILE A 14 1.26 -22.43 -24.88
CA ILE A 14 0.34 -22.70 -23.77
C ILE A 14 0.82 -21.99 -22.50
N ALA A 15 2.12 -22.04 -22.19
CA ALA A 15 2.69 -21.38 -21.03
C ALA A 15 2.52 -19.85 -21.10
N GLU A 16 2.66 -19.26 -22.29
CA GLU A 16 2.44 -17.83 -22.53
C GLU A 16 0.99 -17.44 -22.24
N LEU A 17 0.01 -18.13 -22.84
CA LEU A 17 -1.39 -17.81 -22.59
C LEU A 17 -1.77 -17.97 -21.11
N LEU A 18 -1.24 -19.00 -20.44
CA LEU A 18 -1.42 -19.20 -19.01
C LEU A 18 -0.74 -18.09 -18.17
N ALA A 19 0.43 -17.61 -18.57
CA ALA A 19 1.15 -16.54 -17.90
C ALA A 19 0.41 -15.19 -18.01
N TRP A 20 -0.27 -14.95 -19.13
CA TRP A 20 -1.19 -13.82 -19.32
C TRP A 20 -2.51 -13.96 -18.54
N GLY A 21 -2.75 -15.11 -17.91
CA GLY A 21 -3.93 -15.35 -17.06
C GLY A 21 -5.12 -15.99 -17.79
N ALA A 22 -4.96 -16.48 -19.01
CA ALA A 22 -6.02 -17.20 -19.71
C ALA A 22 -6.38 -18.50 -18.97
N ALA A 23 -7.68 -18.80 -18.88
CA ALA A 23 -8.14 -20.06 -18.32
C ALA A 23 -7.83 -21.24 -19.27
N LYS A 24 -7.64 -22.46 -18.74
CA LYS A 24 -7.33 -23.65 -19.57
C LYS A 24 -8.38 -23.90 -20.68
N LYS A 25 -9.63 -23.55 -20.42
CA LYS A 25 -10.73 -23.63 -21.41
C LYS A 25 -10.60 -22.57 -22.50
N GLU A 26 -10.15 -21.37 -22.16
CA GLU A 26 -9.90 -20.30 -23.12
C GLU A 26 -8.69 -20.63 -23.98
N VAL A 27 -7.61 -21.13 -23.36
CA VAL A 27 -6.43 -21.63 -24.08
C VAL A 27 -6.79 -22.71 -25.09
N ALA A 28 -7.67 -23.65 -24.70
CA ALA A 28 -8.19 -24.68 -25.58
C ALA A 28 -8.94 -24.09 -26.79
N ASN A 29 -9.77 -23.06 -26.56
CA ASN A 29 -10.49 -22.36 -27.62
C ASN A 29 -9.54 -21.57 -28.54
N ILE A 30 -8.56 -20.85 -27.98
CA ILE A 30 -7.60 -20.02 -28.72
C ILE A 30 -6.71 -20.90 -29.63
N LEU A 31 -6.24 -22.04 -29.11
CA LEU A 31 -5.36 -22.95 -29.82
C LEU A 31 -6.10 -24.02 -30.64
N TYR A 32 -7.44 -24.00 -30.63
CA TYR A 32 -8.30 -24.99 -31.31
C TYR A 32 -7.96 -26.45 -30.93
N ILE A 33 -7.71 -26.71 -29.65
CA ILE A 33 -7.38 -28.04 -29.11
C ILE A 33 -8.32 -28.41 -27.97
N SER A 34 -8.37 -29.70 -27.62
CA SER A 34 -9.21 -30.14 -26.50
C SER A 34 -8.67 -29.63 -25.15
N THR A 35 -9.57 -29.34 -24.22
CA THR A 35 -9.22 -28.97 -22.83
C THR A 35 -8.34 -30.01 -22.16
N ARG A 36 -8.61 -31.30 -22.41
CA ARG A 36 -7.81 -32.42 -21.91
C ARG A 36 -6.37 -32.39 -22.43
N THR A 37 -6.17 -31.98 -23.68
CA THR A 37 -4.85 -31.80 -24.27
C THR A 37 -4.10 -30.68 -23.55
N VAL A 38 -4.75 -29.53 -23.33
CA VAL A 38 -4.16 -28.41 -22.58
C VAL A 38 -3.76 -28.83 -21.17
N GLU A 39 -4.61 -29.58 -20.47
CA GLU A 39 -4.32 -30.10 -19.13
C GLU A 39 -3.10 -31.03 -19.11
N ASN A 40 -3.02 -31.97 -20.06
CA ASN A 40 -1.87 -32.87 -20.18
C ASN A 40 -0.59 -32.11 -20.51
N THR A 41 -0.64 -31.18 -21.47
CA THR A 41 0.53 -30.37 -21.81
C THR A 41 0.96 -29.49 -20.63
N THR A 42 0.01 -28.92 -19.88
CA THR A 42 0.32 -28.15 -18.67
C THR A 42 1.03 -29.02 -17.62
N ARG A 43 0.60 -30.28 -17.44
CA ARG A 43 1.26 -31.21 -16.52
C ARG A 43 2.70 -31.50 -16.95
N ASN A 44 2.92 -31.75 -18.23
CA ASN A 44 4.28 -31.96 -18.77
C ASN A 44 5.17 -30.73 -18.58
N ILE A 45 4.62 -29.52 -18.76
CA ILE A 45 5.32 -28.25 -18.51
C ILE A 45 5.72 -28.16 -17.03
N TYR A 46 4.81 -28.47 -16.10
CA TYR A 46 5.07 -28.44 -14.66
C TYR A 46 6.17 -29.42 -14.25
N GLU A 47 6.15 -30.63 -14.80
CA GLU A 47 7.20 -31.63 -14.58
C GLU A 47 8.56 -31.17 -15.11
N LYS A 48 8.61 -30.62 -16.33
CA LYS A 48 9.84 -30.10 -16.93
C LYS A 48 10.46 -28.96 -16.13
N ILE A 49 9.65 -28.04 -15.63
CA ILE A 49 10.13 -26.87 -14.89
C ILE A 49 10.30 -27.17 -13.38
N SER A 50 9.87 -28.35 -12.91
CA SER A 50 9.81 -28.74 -11.49
C SER A 50 9.00 -27.75 -10.64
N ILE A 51 7.80 -27.43 -11.09
CA ILE A 51 6.84 -26.51 -10.46
C ILE A 51 5.57 -27.28 -10.11
N GLN A 52 4.87 -26.88 -9.05
CA GLN A 52 3.54 -27.43 -8.73
C GLN A 52 2.41 -26.40 -8.82
N LYS A 53 2.71 -25.10 -8.72
CA LYS A 53 1.69 -24.04 -8.68
C LYS A 53 1.57 -23.30 -9.99
N ALA A 54 0.35 -22.95 -10.39
CA ALA A 54 0.11 -22.12 -11.57
C ALA A 54 0.74 -20.73 -11.44
N THR A 55 0.77 -20.16 -10.23
CA THR A 55 1.42 -18.87 -9.97
C THR A 55 2.93 -18.92 -10.20
N GLU A 56 3.57 -20.04 -9.88
CA GLU A 56 4.99 -20.27 -10.15
C GLU A 56 5.22 -20.32 -11.67
N LEU A 57 4.35 -20.95 -12.46
CA LEU A 57 4.46 -20.92 -13.93
C LEU A 57 4.46 -19.49 -14.48
N CYS A 58 3.55 -18.64 -14.00
CA CYS A 58 3.51 -17.23 -14.41
C CYS A 58 4.84 -16.53 -14.10
N VAL A 59 5.33 -16.67 -12.87
CA VAL A 59 6.60 -16.08 -12.43
C VAL A 59 7.76 -16.59 -13.30
N TRP A 60 7.82 -17.89 -13.57
CA TRP A 60 8.83 -18.46 -14.45
C TRP A 60 8.83 -17.81 -15.83
N TRP A 61 7.66 -17.73 -16.48
CA TRP A 61 7.53 -17.15 -17.81
C TRP A 61 7.97 -15.68 -17.84
N PHE A 62 7.56 -14.89 -16.84
CA PHE A 62 7.98 -13.50 -16.72
C PHE A 62 9.49 -13.37 -16.45
N CYS A 63 10.08 -14.23 -15.63
CA CYS A 63 11.53 -14.23 -15.38
C CYS A 63 12.31 -14.54 -16.66
N THR A 64 11.88 -15.54 -17.44
CA THR A 64 12.52 -15.93 -18.70
C THR A 64 12.39 -14.85 -19.77
N ARG A 65 11.28 -14.10 -19.80
CA ARG A 65 10.99 -13.11 -20.86
C ARG A 65 11.43 -11.69 -20.53
N CYS A 66 11.23 -11.23 -19.30
CA CYS A 66 11.47 -9.85 -18.93
C CYS A 66 12.89 -9.60 -18.40
N GLY A 67 13.67 -10.65 -18.08
CA GLY A 67 15.01 -10.48 -17.48
C GLY A 67 14.99 -9.74 -16.13
N VAL A 68 13.80 -9.53 -15.57
CA VAL A 68 13.60 -8.89 -14.28
C VAL A 68 13.55 -10.03 -13.27
N SER A 69 14.67 -10.26 -12.59
CA SER A 69 14.72 -11.09 -11.39
C SER A 69 13.86 -10.45 -10.31
N PHE A 70 12.55 -10.69 -10.38
CA PHE A 70 11.64 -10.51 -9.27
C PHE A 70 11.86 -11.67 -8.29
N ASP A 71 13.12 -11.86 -7.89
CA ASP A 71 13.42 -12.63 -6.70
C ASP A 71 12.61 -11.99 -5.61
N LEU A 72 11.62 -12.77 -5.21
CA LEU A 72 10.58 -12.52 -4.24
C LEU A 72 11.20 -12.41 -2.85
N SER A 73 12.27 -11.62 -2.71
CA SER A 73 12.86 -11.41 -1.41
C SER A 73 11.85 -10.57 -0.63
N PRO A 74 11.47 -11.01 0.58
CA PRO A 74 10.63 -10.20 1.46
C PRO A 74 11.24 -8.80 1.66
N ILE A 75 12.55 -8.65 1.48
CA ILE A 75 13.29 -7.38 1.56
C ILE A 75 12.89 -6.40 0.43
N LYS A 76 12.75 -6.85 -0.82
CA LYS A 76 12.34 -5.93 -1.92
C LYS A 76 10.92 -5.41 -1.72
N LYS A 77 10.02 -6.29 -1.26
CA LYS A 77 8.64 -5.92 -0.89
C LYS A 77 8.63 -4.97 0.31
N ALA A 78 9.48 -5.22 1.30
CA ALA A 78 9.66 -4.33 2.45
C ALA A 78 10.21 -2.96 2.02
N ALA A 79 11.19 -2.90 1.13
CA ALA A 79 11.75 -1.64 0.64
C ALA A 79 10.71 -0.78 -0.08
N VAL A 80 9.91 -1.36 -0.97
CA VAL A 80 8.82 -0.65 -1.67
C VAL A 80 7.76 -0.15 -0.68
N SER A 81 7.37 -0.99 0.29
CA SER A 81 6.43 -0.61 1.35
C SER A 81 6.95 0.55 2.20
N LEU A 82 8.24 0.50 2.58
CA LEU A 82 8.89 1.56 3.35
C LEU A 82 8.95 2.88 2.57
N ILE A 83 9.25 2.84 1.26
CA ILE A 83 9.26 4.05 0.41
C ILE A 83 7.87 4.69 0.37
N ILE A 84 6.81 3.89 0.21
CA ILE A 84 5.42 4.39 0.20
C ILE A 84 5.03 4.99 1.56
N LEU A 85 5.39 4.32 2.66
CA LEU A 85 5.11 4.82 4.01
C LEU A 85 5.86 6.12 4.31
N PHE A 86 7.14 6.22 3.92
CA PHE A 86 7.91 7.45 4.08
C PHE A 86 7.30 8.61 3.29
N ALA A 87 6.85 8.38 2.06
CA ALA A 87 6.16 9.40 1.28
C ALA A 87 4.83 9.85 1.95
N PHE A 88 4.09 8.92 2.55
CA PHE A 88 2.83 9.19 3.23
C PHE A 88 2.99 9.98 4.54
N THR A 89 3.98 9.61 5.36
CA THR A 89 4.30 10.34 6.60
C THR A 89 4.87 11.72 6.30
N HIS A 90 5.70 11.83 5.26
CA HIS A 90 6.22 13.11 4.78
C HIS A 90 5.09 14.05 4.33
N SER A 91 4.08 13.53 3.61
CA SER A 91 2.88 14.29 3.25
C SER A 91 2.09 14.76 4.49
N ASN A 92 1.95 13.91 5.50
CA ASN A 92 1.27 14.29 6.76
C ASN A 92 2.01 15.38 7.54
N ILE A 93 3.33 15.35 7.61
CA ILE A 93 4.13 16.34 8.34
C ILE A 93 4.02 17.73 7.70
N ILE A 94 4.01 17.82 6.36
CA ILE A 94 3.81 19.10 5.65
C ILE A 94 2.42 19.68 5.93
N ASN A 95 1.38 18.83 5.95
CA ASN A 95 0.00 19.25 6.24
C ASN A 95 -0.24 19.59 7.72
N ALA A 96 0.48 18.96 8.66
CA ALA A 96 0.38 19.23 10.10
C ALA A 96 0.79 20.68 10.46
N ASN A 97 1.75 21.25 9.74
CA ASN A 97 2.20 22.64 9.92
C ASN A 97 1.10 23.68 9.62
N GLU A 98 0.11 23.34 8.80
CA GLU A 98 -1.03 24.21 8.52
C GLU A 98 -2.09 24.10 9.64
N SER A 99 -2.28 22.90 10.19
CA SER A 99 -3.24 22.64 11.27
C SER A 99 -2.91 23.33 12.60
N GLU A 100 -1.62 23.50 12.93
CA GLU A 100 -1.21 24.32 14.09
C GLU A 100 -1.61 25.79 13.95
N ARG A 101 -1.63 26.33 12.73
CA ARG A 101 -2.04 27.72 12.46
C ARG A 101 -3.55 27.91 12.61
N TYR A 102 -4.35 26.85 12.45
CA TYR A 102 -5.78 26.85 12.77
C TYR A 102 -6.02 26.77 14.29
N PHE A 103 -5.23 25.99 15.04
CA PHE A 103 -5.42 25.83 16.49
C PHE A 103 -4.96 27.04 17.32
N ARG A 104 -3.90 27.75 16.92
CA ARG A 104 -3.42 28.96 17.66
C ARG A 104 -4.37 30.17 17.57
N ARG A 105 -5.35 30.19 16.65
CA ARG A 105 -6.33 31.29 16.52
C ARG A 105 -7.55 31.12 17.43
N THR A 106 -7.90 29.91 17.83
CA THR A 106 -9.08 29.65 18.69
C THR A 106 -8.76 29.80 20.18
N THR A 107 -7.54 29.48 20.61
CA THR A 107 -7.10 29.66 22.01
C THR A 107 -7.02 31.14 22.44
N ASN A 108 -6.61 32.04 21.54
CA ASN A 108 -6.50 33.48 21.83
C ASN A 108 -7.85 34.23 21.93
N LYS A 109 -9.00 33.60 21.65
CA LYS A 109 -10.32 34.22 21.82
C LYS A 109 -10.91 34.05 23.21
N ASN A 110 -10.44 33.08 24.00
CA ASN A 110 -11.04 32.76 25.30
C ASN A 110 -10.42 33.53 26.48
N GLU A 111 -9.27 34.20 26.29
CA GLU A 111 -8.60 34.95 27.37
C GLU A 111 -9.16 36.36 27.60
N ARG A 112 -10.13 36.83 26.78
CA ARG A 112 -10.72 38.17 26.95
C ARG A 112 -11.94 38.22 27.89
N LEU A 113 -12.44 37.08 28.35
CA LEU A 113 -13.63 37.04 29.24
C LEU A 113 -13.30 37.08 30.73
N THR A 114 -12.02 37.07 31.14
CA THR A 114 -11.63 37.10 32.57
C THR A 114 -10.95 38.41 33.00
N ALA A 115 -10.76 39.38 32.10
CA ALA A 115 -10.12 40.66 32.40
C ALA A 115 -11.10 41.85 32.41
N ARG A 116 -12.10 41.82 33.29
CA ARG A 116 -12.76 43.04 33.81
C ARG A 116 -13.04 42.88 35.30
N ARG A 117 -12.16 43.45 36.14
CA ARG A 117 -12.48 43.84 37.54
C ARG A 117 -12.74 45.36 37.55
N PRO A 118 -13.53 45.88 38.52
CA PRO A 118 -12.93 46.31 39.78
C PRO A 118 -13.75 45.83 40.99
N PHE A 119 -13.16 45.16 41.98
CA PHE A 119 -12.62 45.76 43.21
C PHE A 119 -13.51 46.89 43.78
N ARG A 120 -14.50 46.50 44.61
CA ARG A 120 -15.32 47.38 45.44
C ARG A 120 -14.48 47.81 46.65
N ARG A 121 -14.25 49.12 46.76
CA ARG A 121 -13.49 49.79 47.82
C ARG A 121 -14.24 49.72 49.16
N ASN A 122 -13.48 49.48 50.21
CA ASN A 122 -13.90 49.17 51.58
C ASN A 122 -14.80 50.24 52.25
N GLU A 123 -15.71 49.71 53.06
CA GLU A 123 -16.23 50.29 54.31
C GLU A 123 -15.07 50.66 55.25
N VAL A 124 -14.62 51.93 55.29
CA VAL A 124 -13.77 52.46 56.38
C VAL A 124 -14.02 53.96 56.63
N ASN A 125 -15.24 54.47 56.41
CA ASN A 125 -15.55 55.89 56.69
C ASN A 125 -16.80 56.10 57.57
N GLU A 126 -17.32 55.04 58.21
CA GLU A 126 -18.53 55.17 59.05
C GLU A 126 -18.22 55.34 60.56
N PHE A 127 -16.97 55.09 60.98
CA PHE A 127 -16.54 55.38 62.36
C PHE A 127 -16.19 56.86 62.60
N ASP A 128 -15.93 57.64 61.54
CA ASP A 128 -15.55 59.06 61.65
C ASP A 128 -16.77 60.01 61.76
N ASN A 129 -17.99 59.52 61.53
CA ASN A 129 -19.23 60.30 61.66
C ASN A 129 -19.92 60.15 63.04
N LEU A 130 -19.28 59.48 64.00
CA LEU A 130 -19.80 59.29 65.36
C LEU A 130 -19.19 60.24 66.40
N PHE A 131 -18.28 61.14 65.98
CA PHE A 131 -17.60 62.09 66.86
C PHE A 131 -17.54 63.52 66.31
N ASN A 132 -18.53 63.93 65.49
CA ASN A 132 -18.73 65.35 65.14
C ASN A 132 -20.22 65.71 65.18
#